data_AF-A0A520XYN0-F1
#
_entry.id   AF-A0A520XYN0-F1
#
_cell.length_a   1.000
_cell.length_b   1.000
_cell.length_c   1.000
_cell.angle_alpha   90.00
_cell.angle_beta   90.00
_cell.angle_gamma   90.00
#
_symmetry.space_group_name_H-M   'P 1'
#
loop_
_entity.id
_entity.type
_entity.pdbx_description
1 polymer ?
#
loop_
_entity_poly.entity_id
_entity_poly.type
_entity_poly.pdbx_seq_one_letter_code
_entity_poly.pdbx_strand_id
1 'polypeptide(L)'
;MRARGSAEGQWNTWLEAIEADNQSDDPTALEIWGYTGQPSYGPGDTLELHVSTTASTWGFEIWRDGAEFEQLHEVSGLGGDRQETPDDVVGAGCGWPVGATFEIPDDWPSGGYLIVFRGEKDGVEVSQDGFFVLRAAEPGVKSRLAMIVATYSWQEYNDWGGGCGYFSDEFIDHSMDPLEVREKSFKPRLSLHRPWSRGLIRTPVGAPRLAQPPLPFGAAVGVPAADWAISNGYSVWTIANGWARYDGLTARWLEAEGYEPELLSQWDLDRDPTVLENYGAVITTGHDEYWTAVGRDALDNFIERGGRYARLAGNIVWQVRLEDDLRTQVCHKYAAHADPERANPDRNVRSGAFEAHYIDNPPVTTFGANGFRGVYSRMAGLSPRGPGGFIVYRPGHWAFDGADVYYGDVLGGELPLVGYESDGIAYTFRDGLPFPTNEDGTPENLEILAITPVTLEEEDHGHAGSMITIADGDLAFAAEAVFGADTPDNRDKLRYGSAVITHMPKGQGEVFCAGTTEWCYALATGHTQVEIITRNVLNHFLR
;
A
#
# COMPACT_ATOMS: atom_id res chain seq x y z
N MET A 1 4.85 -31.50 3.63
CA MET A 1 5.26 -30.31 4.40
C MET A 1 6.37 -30.70 5.38
N ARG A 2 7.52 -30.04 5.29
CA ARG A 2 8.60 -30.15 6.29
C ARG A 2 8.40 -28.98 7.26
N ALA A 3 8.32 -29.26 8.56
CA ALA A 3 8.25 -28.23 9.60
C ALA A 3 9.52 -27.38 9.60
N ARG A 4 9.38 -26.07 9.85
CA ARG A 4 10.49 -25.11 9.96
C ARG A 4 10.78 -24.80 11.43
N GLY A 5 12.07 -24.89 11.80
CA GLY A 5 12.70 -24.59 13.10
C GLY A 5 12.37 -25.56 14.26
N SER A 6 13.26 -26.10 15.12
CA SER A 6 14.68 -25.87 15.42
C SER A 6 15.39 -27.17 15.89
N ALA A 7 15.58 -28.14 14.97
CA ALA A 7 16.76 -29.02 14.77
C ALA A 7 16.36 -30.24 13.89
N GLU A 8 17.13 -30.74 12.91
CA GLU A 8 18.51 -30.52 12.45
C GLU A 8 18.58 -29.89 11.03
N GLY A 9 19.51 -28.93 10.83
CA GLY A 9 19.86 -28.31 9.52
C GLY A 9 19.93 -26.77 9.47
N GLN A 10 19.98 -26.12 10.64
CA GLN A 10 19.50 -24.78 11.00
C GLN A 10 20.15 -23.53 10.36
N TRP A 11 19.29 -22.60 9.91
CA TRP A 11 19.47 -21.14 9.88
C TRP A 11 18.11 -20.50 10.24
N ASN A 12 18.08 -19.48 11.09
CA ASN A 12 16.84 -18.74 11.38
C ASN A 12 16.42 -17.95 10.14
N THR A 13 15.10 -17.84 9.89
CA THR A 13 14.58 -16.97 8.83
C THR A 13 14.25 -15.59 9.38
N TRP A 14 14.14 -14.58 8.51
CA TRP A 14 13.71 -13.23 8.94
C TRP A 14 12.31 -13.25 9.57
N LEU A 15 11.44 -14.20 9.19
CA LEU A 15 10.11 -14.39 9.78
C LEU A 15 10.16 -14.72 11.28
N GLU A 16 11.22 -15.41 11.73
CA GLU A 16 11.41 -15.79 13.15
C GLU A 16 12.13 -14.68 13.95
N ALA A 17 12.49 -13.57 13.32
CA ALA A 17 13.26 -12.46 13.89
C ALA A 17 12.53 -11.11 13.72
N ILE A 18 11.22 -11.13 13.44
CA ILE A 18 10.40 -9.93 13.38
C ILE A 18 10.18 -9.45 14.81
N GLU A 19 10.59 -8.22 15.07
CA GLU A 19 10.29 -7.48 16.29
C GLU A 19 9.74 -6.13 15.86
N ALA A 20 8.57 -5.78 16.38
CA ALA A 20 7.93 -4.51 16.09
C ALA A 20 8.55 -3.38 16.93
N ASP A 21 8.51 -2.15 16.40
CA ASP A 21 8.84 -0.96 17.19
C ASP A 21 7.83 -0.80 18.34
N ASN A 22 8.31 -0.47 19.54
CA ASN A 22 7.45 -0.17 20.69
C ASN A 22 8.13 0.83 21.63
N GLN A 23 7.34 1.43 22.53
CA GLN A 23 7.90 2.19 23.65
C GLN A 23 8.76 1.26 24.53
N SER A 24 9.93 1.73 24.96
CA SER A 24 10.82 0.93 25.80
C SER A 24 10.24 0.67 27.18
N ASP A 25 10.38 -0.56 27.68
CA ASP A 25 10.09 -0.92 29.07
C ASP A 25 11.09 -0.31 30.07
N ASP A 26 12.26 0.15 29.61
CA ASP A 26 13.22 0.87 30.43
C ASP A 26 12.88 2.37 30.44
N PRO A 27 12.33 2.92 31.53
CA PRO A 27 11.95 4.34 31.60
C PRO A 27 13.16 5.28 31.57
N THR A 28 14.39 4.76 31.64
CA THR A 28 15.62 5.55 31.55
C THR A 28 16.19 5.62 30.14
N ALA A 29 15.82 4.69 29.25
CA ALA A 29 16.24 4.66 27.86
C ALA A 29 15.77 5.92 27.15
N LEU A 30 16.68 6.57 26.40
CA LEU A 30 16.33 7.76 25.62
C LEU A 30 15.45 7.35 24.43
N GLU A 31 14.24 7.89 24.35
CA GLU A 31 13.28 7.62 23.29
C GLU A 31 12.39 8.85 23.02
N ILE A 32 11.89 8.95 21.81
CA ILE A 32 10.83 9.89 21.43
C ILE A 32 9.91 9.22 20.41
N TRP A 33 8.61 9.35 20.65
CA TRP A 33 7.57 8.83 19.79
C TRP A 33 6.47 9.87 19.67
N GLY A 34 5.96 10.08 18.45
CA GLY A 34 4.86 11.00 18.22
C GLY A 34 3.99 10.62 17.03
N TYR A 35 2.76 11.14 17.06
CA TYR A 35 1.78 10.99 15.99
C TYR A 35 0.88 12.22 15.91
N THR A 36 0.21 12.38 14.77
CA THR A 36 -0.73 13.48 14.51
C THR A 36 -2.15 13.10 14.94
N GLY A 37 -2.94 14.08 15.33
CA GLY A 37 -4.36 13.86 15.67
C GLY A 37 -5.22 13.36 14.49
N GLN A 38 -4.83 13.68 13.26
CA GLN A 38 -5.49 13.29 12.00
C GLN A 38 -4.44 12.97 10.92
N PRO A 39 -4.78 12.17 9.90
CA PRO A 39 -3.86 11.89 8.79
C PRO A 39 -3.82 13.04 7.75
N SER A 40 -4.79 13.95 7.79
CA SER A 40 -4.97 15.00 6.78
C SER A 40 -5.63 16.25 7.36
N TYR A 41 -5.10 17.41 6.96
CA TYR A 41 -5.48 18.74 7.43
C TYR A 41 -5.69 19.67 6.24
N GLY A 42 -6.45 20.75 6.45
CA GLY A 42 -6.55 21.89 5.54
C GLY A 42 -5.68 23.06 6.02
N PRO A 43 -5.39 24.04 5.14
CA PRO A 43 -4.76 25.29 5.55
C PRO A 43 -5.60 26.01 6.61
N GLY A 44 -4.95 26.58 7.62
CA GLY A 44 -5.59 27.18 8.79
C GLY A 44 -6.04 26.19 9.88
N ASP A 45 -5.98 24.88 9.63
CA ASP A 45 -6.26 23.89 10.67
C ASP A 45 -5.14 23.87 11.73
N THR A 46 -5.50 23.49 12.96
CA THR A 46 -4.55 23.23 14.04
C THR A 46 -4.02 21.80 13.94
N LEU A 47 -2.74 21.65 13.64
CA LEU A 47 -2.01 20.39 13.75
C LEU A 47 -1.77 20.09 15.24
N GLU A 48 -2.31 18.96 15.70
CA GLU A 48 -2.10 18.43 17.05
C GLU A 48 -1.04 17.32 17.02
N LEU A 49 0.02 17.50 17.81
CA LEU A 49 1.13 16.55 17.94
C LEU A 49 1.06 15.87 19.32
N HIS A 50 0.77 14.58 19.33
CA HIS A 50 0.76 13.75 20.54
C HIS A 50 2.13 13.11 20.70
N VAL A 51 2.79 13.32 21.85
CA VAL A 51 4.21 12.94 22.02
C VAL A 51 4.44 12.29 23.38
N SER A 52 5.24 11.24 23.39
CA SER A 52 5.81 10.62 24.59
C SER A 52 7.32 10.57 24.45
N THR A 53 8.06 11.04 25.47
CA THR A 53 9.52 11.02 25.43
C THR A 53 10.15 10.96 26.82
N THR A 54 11.28 10.27 26.93
CA THR A 54 12.15 10.29 28.12
C THR A 54 13.22 11.38 28.05
N ALA A 55 13.30 12.12 26.93
CA ALA A 55 14.16 13.28 26.78
C ALA A 55 13.76 14.39 27.76
N SER A 56 14.73 15.14 28.28
CA SER A 56 14.42 16.29 29.15
C SER A 56 13.80 17.44 28.35
N THR A 57 14.27 17.60 27.11
CA THR A 57 13.71 18.53 26.14
C THR A 57 13.57 17.86 24.78
N TRP A 58 12.54 18.28 24.04
CA TRP A 58 12.30 17.82 22.69
C TRP A 58 11.91 18.97 21.76
N GLY A 59 11.78 18.65 20.48
CA GLY A 59 11.37 19.57 19.44
C GLY A 59 10.84 18.81 18.23
N PHE A 60 10.36 19.56 17.25
CA PHE A 60 9.94 18.99 15.97
C PHE A 60 10.26 19.93 14.82
N GLU A 61 10.54 19.35 13.66
CA GLU A 61 10.58 20.05 12.37
C GLU A 61 9.42 19.62 11.50
N ILE A 62 8.95 20.53 10.64
CA ILE A 62 8.01 20.19 9.57
C ILE A 62 8.70 20.40 8.23
N TRP A 63 8.69 19.36 7.40
CA TRP A 63 9.28 19.35 6.07
C TRP A 63 8.21 19.05 5.03
N ARG A 64 8.20 19.80 3.92
CA ARG A 64 7.43 19.44 2.73
C ARG A 64 8.28 18.52 1.85
N ASP A 65 7.74 17.35 1.51
CA ASP A 65 8.40 16.40 0.63
C ASP A 65 7.73 16.40 -0.75
N GLY A 66 8.05 17.42 -1.53
CA GLY A 66 7.66 17.55 -2.93
C GLY A 66 8.87 17.34 -3.85
N ALA A 67 8.81 17.90 -5.06
CA ALA A 67 9.98 17.88 -5.97
C ALA A 67 11.26 18.41 -5.28
N GLU A 68 11.08 19.40 -4.41
CA GLU A 68 12.10 19.86 -3.47
C GLU A 68 11.73 19.39 -2.05
N PHE A 69 12.75 18.98 -1.28
CA PHE A 69 12.61 18.64 0.13
C PHE A 69 12.98 19.85 0.99
N GLU A 70 11.98 20.52 1.55
CA GLU A 70 12.13 21.83 2.20
C GLU A 70 11.68 21.82 3.65
N GLN A 71 12.52 22.33 4.56
CA GLN A 71 12.14 22.57 5.95
C GLN A 71 11.34 23.87 6.04
N LEU A 72 10.12 23.79 6.54
CA LEU A 72 9.21 24.94 6.64
C LEU A 72 9.06 25.46 8.06
N HIS A 73 9.27 24.59 9.05
CA HIS A 73 9.08 24.95 10.45
C HIS A 73 10.01 24.17 11.38
N GLU A 74 10.34 24.78 12.52
CA GLU A 74 11.12 24.17 13.60
C GLU A 74 10.70 24.75 14.95
N VAL A 75 10.51 23.87 15.92
CA VAL A 75 10.35 24.19 17.34
C VAL A 75 11.30 23.33 18.15
N SER A 76 11.95 23.91 19.16
CA SER A 76 12.86 23.21 20.06
C SER A 76 12.69 23.67 21.50
N GLY A 77 13.24 22.90 22.45
CA GLY A 77 13.24 23.24 23.87
C GLY A 77 11.90 23.03 24.58
N LEU A 78 11.00 22.22 24.01
CA LEU A 78 9.76 21.80 24.66
C LEU A 78 10.07 20.85 25.81
N GLY A 79 9.36 20.96 26.93
CA GLY A 79 9.53 20.03 28.05
C GLY A 79 9.09 18.62 27.66
N GLY A 80 9.95 17.62 27.90
CA GLY A 80 9.63 16.22 27.66
C GLY A 80 8.92 15.57 28.85
N ASP A 81 7.96 14.70 28.56
CA ASP A 81 7.28 13.86 29.54
C ASP A 81 6.97 12.50 28.94
N ARG A 82 7.27 11.43 29.68
CA ARG A 82 7.00 10.06 29.23
C ARG A 82 5.57 9.72 29.59
N GLN A 83 4.78 9.41 28.58
CA GLN A 83 3.39 9.01 28.73
C GLN A 83 3.30 7.49 28.86
N GLU A 84 2.28 7.01 29.58
CA GLU A 84 1.94 5.58 29.63
C GLU A 84 1.30 5.15 28.30
N THR A 85 1.60 3.92 27.88
CA THR A 85 1.03 3.30 26.69
C THR A 85 0.18 2.10 27.12
N PRO A 86 -1.08 1.98 26.67
CA PRO A 86 -1.93 0.84 27.03
C PRO A 86 -1.42 -0.49 26.47
N ASP A 87 -1.75 -1.61 27.12
CA ASP A 87 -1.37 -2.95 26.65
C ASP A 87 -1.90 -3.26 25.23
N ASP A 88 -3.16 -2.92 24.93
CA ASP A 88 -3.75 -3.05 23.59
C ASP A 88 -3.59 -1.75 22.78
N VAL A 89 -2.36 -1.24 22.69
CA VAL A 89 -2.10 0.00 21.96
C VAL A 89 -2.48 -0.10 20.48
N VAL A 90 -2.32 -1.27 19.85
CA VAL A 90 -2.65 -1.48 18.43
C VAL A 90 -4.12 -1.18 18.15
N GLY A 91 -5.04 -1.70 18.97
CA GLY A 91 -6.47 -1.48 18.82
C GLY A 91 -6.98 -0.19 19.45
N ALA A 92 -6.47 0.19 20.62
CA ALA A 92 -6.96 1.33 21.41
C ALA A 92 -6.29 2.67 21.07
N GLY A 93 -5.08 2.62 20.50
CA GLY A 93 -4.21 3.79 20.34
C GLY A 93 -3.48 4.15 21.64
N CYS A 94 -2.54 5.07 21.52
CA CYS A 94 -1.69 5.49 22.64
C CYS A 94 -2.44 6.28 23.72
N GLY A 95 -3.43 7.10 23.34
CA GLY A 95 -4.16 7.96 24.27
C GLY A 95 -3.32 9.08 24.90
N TRP A 96 -2.12 9.34 24.38
CA TRP A 96 -1.23 10.40 24.87
C TRP A 96 -1.86 11.79 24.74
N PRO A 97 -1.59 12.73 25.68
CA PRO A 97 -2.02 14.11 25.54
C PRO A 97 -1.33 14.81 24.37
N VAL A 98 -1.91 15.92 23.93
CA VAL A 98 -1.27 16.82 22.96
C VAL A 98 -0.03 17.44 23.62
N GLY A 99 1.14 17.14 23.07
CA GLY A 99 2.43 17.68 23.51
C GLY A 99 2.75 19.04 22.88
N ALA A 100 2.28 19.29 21.65
CA ALA A 100 2.39 20.58 20.97
C ALA A 100 1.26 20.78 19.96
N THR A 101 0.98 22.04 19.63
CA THR A 101 0.10 22.42 18.53
C THR A 101 0.80 23.39 17.59
N PHE A 102 0.40 23.36 16.32
CA PHE A 102 0.87 24.27 15.29
C PHE A 102 -0.30 24.67 14.38
N GLU A 103 -0.52 25.97 14.20
CA GLU A 103 -1.52 26.48 13.25
C GLU A 103 -0.91 26.46 11.85
N ILE A 104 -1.47 25.67 10.94
CA ILE A 104 -0.94 25.51 9.59
C ILE A 104 -1.18 26.81 8.81
N PRO A 105 -0.15 27.46 8.25
CA PRO A 105 -0.32 28.68 7.47
C PRO A 105 -1.24 28.48 6.26
N ASP A 106 -2.08 29.48 5.98
CA ASP A 106 -3.04 29.48 4.85
C ASP A 106 -2.37 29.37 3.47
N ASP A 107 -1.09 29.76 3.37
CA ASP A 107 -0.33 29.82 2.13
C ASP A 107 0.54 28.57 1.88
N TRP A 108 0.51 27.59 2.76
CA TRP A 108 1.21 26.33 2.54
C TRP A 108 0.57 25.54 1.39
N PRO A 109 1.35 25.10 0.40
CA PRO A 109 0.83 24.35 -0.74
C PRO A 109 0.35 22.96 -0.33
N SER A 110 -0.63 22.40 -1.04
CA SER A 110 -1.00 21.00 -0.87
C SER A 110 0.22 20.08 -1.08
N GLY A 111 0.27 18.95 -0.35
CA GLY A 111 1.37 18.00 -0.44
C GLY A 111 1.46 17.05 0.76
N GLY A 112 2.50 16.23 0.75
CA GLY A 112 2.90 15.38 1.87
C GLY A 112 3.89 16.10 2.77
N TYR A 113 3.64 16.08 4.08
CA TYR A 113 4.43 16.78 5.08
C TYR A 113 4.95 15.81 6.13
N LEU A 114 6.26 15.82 6.32
CA LEU A 114 6.95 15.01 7.31
C LEU A 114 7.14 15.83 8.58
N ILE A 115 7.00 15.16 9.72
CA ILE A 115 7.31 15.72 11.03
C ILE A 115 8.50 14.96 11.59
N VAL A 116 9.61 15.65 11.87
CA VAL A 116 10.78 15.01 12.50
C VAL A 116 10.76 15.38 13.98
N PHE A 117 10.29 14.47 14.83
CA PHE A 117 10.38 14.61 16.28
C PHE A 117 11.83 14.37 16.71
N ARG A 118 12.38 15.22 17.57
CA ARG A 118 13.71 15.04 18.16
C ARG A 118 13.69 15.19 19.67
N GLY A 119 14.29 14.24 20.37
CA GLY A 119 14.48 14.26 21.81
C GLY A 119 15.96 14.27 22.16
N GLU A 120 16.37 15.11 23.11
CA GLU A 120 17.75 15.17 23.62
C GLU A 120 17.81 14.82 25.12
N LYS A 121 18.78 13.99 25.50
CA LYS A 121 19.15 13.73 26.89
C LYS A 121 20.65 13.48 27.00
N ASP A 122 21.30 14.19 27.92
CA ASP A 122 22.74 14.04 28.20
C ASP A 122 23.65 14.16 26.95
N GLY A 123 23.29 15.02 25.99
CA GLY A 123 24.02 15.22 24.74
C GLY A 123 23.85 14.11 23.71
N VAL A 124 22.94 13.17 23.93
CA VAL A 124 22.51 12.16 22.95
C VAL A 124 21.15 12.56 22.38
N GLU A 125 20.97 12.38 21.07
CA GLU A 125 19.75 12.70 20.35
C GLU A 125 19.10 11.43 19.80
N VAL A 126 17.77 11.38 19.83
CA VAL A 126 16.93 10.40 19.16
C VAL A 126 15.89 11.09 18.30
N SER A 127 15.41 10.43 17.25
CA SER A 127 14.40 10.99 16.36
C SER A 127 13.41 9.95 15.86
N GLN A 128 12.21 10.42 15.52
CA GLN A 128 11.15 9.62 14.91
C GLN A 128 10.36 10.48 13.90
N ASP A 129 9.84 9.83 12.86
CA ASP A 129 9.17 10.48 11.73
C ASP A 129 7.65 10.33 11.81
N GLY A 130 6.94 11.45 11.97
CA GLY A 130 5.51 11.60 11.72
C GLY A 130 5.21 12.05 10.29
N PHE A 131 3.92 12.05 9.94
CA PHE A 131 3.47 12.49 8.62
C PHE A 131 2.03 13.02 8.67
N PHE A 132 1.71 13.98 7.81
CA PHE A 132 0.33 14.34 7.47
C PHE A 132 0.22 14.79 6.01
N VAL A 133 -0.99 14.68 5.47
CA VAL A 133 -1.37 15.29 4.19
C VAL A 133 -1.90 16.69 4.44
N LEU A 134 -1.46 17.67 3.65
CA LEU A 134 -2.12 18.98 3.57
C LEU A 134 -2.96 19.07 2.30
N ARG A 135 -4.27 19.23 2.48
CA ARG A 135 -5.23 19.46 1.39
C ARG A 135 -5.05 20.85 0.78
N ALA A 136 -5.55 21.05 -0.43
CA ALA A 136 -5.58 22.38 -1.03
C ALA A 136 -6.56 23.32 -0.31
N ALA A 137 -6.20 24.61 -0.20
CA ALA A 137 -7.10 25.65 0.32
C ALA A 137 -8.37 25.79 -0.53
N GLU A 138 -8.19 25.73 -1.86
CA GLU A 138 -9.26 25.83 -2.86
C GLU A 138 -9.18 24.62 -3.80
N PRO A 139 -9.81 23.49 -3.46
CA PRO A 139 -9.72 22.25 -4.24
C PRO A 139 -10.05 22.45 -5.72
N GLY A 140 -9.18 21.96 -6.61
CA GLY A 140 -9.41 22.00 -8.06
C GLY A 140 -9.05 23.32 -8.74
N VAL A 141 -8.67 24.36 -7.98
CA VAL A 141 -8.36 25.70 -8.52
C VAL A 141 -6.93 25.79 -9.02
N LYS A 142 -5.97 25.35 -8.20
CA LYS A 142 -4.55 25.36 -8.58
C LYS A 142 -4.25 24.22 -9.54
N SER A 143 -4.77 23.04 -9.26
CA SER A 143 -4.67 21.89 -10.15
C SER A 143 -5.98 21.13 -10.23
N ARG A 144 -6.30 20.62 -11.42
CA ARG A 144 -7.44 19.69 -11.61
C ARG A 144 -7.05 18.23 -11.37
N LEU A 145 -5.82 17.96 -10.94
CA LEU A 145 -5.33 16.64 -10.59
C LEU A 145 -5.30 16.46 -9.07
N ALA A 146 -6.05 15.47 -8.57
CA ALA A 146 -5.92 14.99 -7.21
C ALA A 146 -5.09 13.71 -7.17
N MET A 147 -4.21 13.60 -6.18
CA MET A 147 -3.54 12.35 -5.82
C MET A 147 -4.04 11.85 -4.47
N ILE A 148 -4.55 10.63 -4.43
CA ILE A 148 -4.99 9.98 -3.20
C ILE A 148 -3.85 9.08 -2.71
N VAL A 149 -3.36 9.37 -1.51
CA VAL A 149 -2.29 8.63 -0.83
C VAL A 149 -2.88 7.43 -0.10
N ALA A 150 -2.27 6.25 -0.21
CA ALA A 150 -2.77 4.96 0.26
C ALA A 150 -2.78 4.76 1.80
N THR A 151 -3.26 5.76 2.56
CA THR A 151 -3.20 5.79 4.03
C THR A 151 -3.91 4.63 4.72
N TYR A 152 -4.93 4.01 4.12
CA TYR A 152 -5.55 2.80 4.68
C TYR A 152 -4.56 1.65 4.68
N SER A 153 -3.82 1.47 3.57
CA SER A 153 -2.77 0.47 3.49
C SER A 153 -1.64 0.77 4.47
N TRP A 154 -1.26 2.03 4.65
CA TRP A 154 -0.22 2.41 5.62
C TRP A 154 -0.54 1.95 7.03
N GLN A 155 -1.81 2.04 7.46
CA GLN A 155 -2.25 1.54 8.75
C GLN A 155 -2.07 0.02 8.88
N GLU A 156 -2.35 -0.72 7.82
CA GLU A 156 -2.27 -2.20 7.80
C GLU A 156 -0.84 -2.72 7.89
N TYR A 157 0.13 -1.90 7.47
CA TYR A 157 1.57 -2.19 7.54
C TYR A 157 2.28 -1.48 8.69
N ASN A 158 1.57 -0.71 9.53
CA ASN A 158 2.12 -0.06 10.71
C ASN A 158 2.10 -1.02 11.90
N ASP A 159 3.25 -1.66 12.17
CA ASP A 159 3.44 -2.61 13.26
C ASP A 159 3.82 -1.96 14.60
N TRP A 160 3.95 -0.64 14.68
CA TRP A 160 4.30 0.04 15.92
C TRP A 160 3.31 -0.30 17.03
N GLY A 161 3.85 -0.69 18.19
CA GLY A 161 3.08 -1.16 19.34
C GLY A 161 2.81 -2.66 19.35
N GLY A 162 3.52 -3.44 18.53
CA GLY A 162 3.52 -4.91 18.62
C GLY A 162 2.57 -5.64 17.67
N GLY A 163 2.08 -4.97 16.62
CA GLY A 163 1.16 -5.62 15.67
C GLY A 163 0.57 -4.70 14.61
N CYS A 164 0.16 -5.34 13.51
CA CYS A 164 -0.47 -4.72 12.35
C CYS A 164 -1.49 -5.67 11.70
N GLY A 165 -1.95 -5.33 10.50
CA GLY A 165 -2.87 -6.14 9.72
C GLY A 165 -2.32 -7.50 9.25
N TYR A 166 -1.03 -7.76 9.41
CA TYR A 166 -0.36 -8.99 8.96
C TYR A 166 0.49 -9.65 10.05
N PHE A 167 0.60 -9.03 11.22
CA PHE A 167 1.51 -9.44 12.28
C PHE A 167 0.95 -9.14 13.67
N SER A 168 1.29 -9.97 14.66
CA SER A 168 1.00 -9.76 16.07
C SER A 168 2.07 -10.45 16.93
N ASP A 169 2.71 -9.71 17.83
CA ASP A 169 3.68 -10.26 18.80
C ASP A 169 3.04 -11.25 19.79
N GLU A 170 1.71 -11.24 19.92
CA GLU A 170 0.98 -12.21 20.74
C GLU A 170 0.99 -13.62 20.14
N PHE A 171 1.32 -13.75 18.86
CA PHE A 171 1.31 -15.03 18.15
C PHE A 171 2.49 -15.14 17.18
N ILE A 172 3.58 -15.76 17.65
CA ILE A 172 4.85 -15.93 16.92
C ILE A 172 5.00 -17.39 16.37
N ASP A 173 4.02 -18.27 16.62
CA ASP A 173 4.13 -19.69 16.22
C ASP A 173 3.77 -19.91 14.73
N HIS A 174 4.80 -20.10 13.92
CA HIS A 174 4.67 -20.41 12.49
C HIS A 174 4.67 -21.92 12.16
N SER A 175 4.59 -22.80 13.17
CA SER A 175 4.66 -24.26 12.97
C SER A 175 3.29 -24.91 12.66
N MET A 176 2.21 -24.13 12.66
CA MET A 176 0.82 -24.59 12.49
C MET A 176 0.35 -24.60 11.01
N ASP A 177 -0.90 -24.99 10.77
CA ASP A 177 -1.58 -24.89 9.46
C ASP A 177 -1.52 -23.44 8.94
N PRO A 178 -1.20 -23.19 7.66
CA PRO A 178 -1.10 -21.84 7.11
C PRO A 178 -2.34 -20.96 7.31
N LEU A 179 -3.55 -21.55 7.25
CA LEU A 179 -4.81 -20.80 7.50
C LEU A 179 -4.95 -20.44 8.98
N GLU A 180 -4.56 -21.34 9.88
CA GLU A 180 -4.59 -21.11 11.33
C GLU A 180 -3.56 -20.05 11.75
N VAL A 181 -2.36 -20.08 11.18
CA VAL A 181 -1.35 -19.02 11.39
C VAL A 181 -1.91 -17.68 10.94
N ARG A 182 -2.47 -17.60 9.72
CA ARG A 182 -3.04 -16.35 9.20
C ARG A 182 -4.19 -15.81 10.04
N GLU A 183 -5.06 -16.69 10.55
CA GLU A 183 -6.18 -16.29 11.41
C GLU A 183 -5.72 -15.69 12.75
N LYS A 184 -4.55 -16.08 13.27
CA LYS A 184 -4.06 -15.68 14.59
C LYS A 184 -2.94 -14.65 14.57
N SER A 185 -2.22 -14.51 13.46
CA SER A 185 -1.00 -13.68 13.37
C SER A 185 -1.29 -12.25 12.94
N PHE A 186 -2.48 -11.69 13.19
CA PHE A 186 -2.81 -10.31 12.78
C PHE A 186 -3.74 -9.61 13.76
N LYS A 187 -3.80 -8.29 13.67
CA LYS A 187 -4.71 -7.44 14.44
C LYS A 187 -5.84 -6.93 13.53
N PRO A 188 -7.12 -7.27 13.81
CA PRO A 188 -8.23 -6.85 12.96
C PRO A 188 -8.70 -5.42 13.22
N ARG A 189 -8.21 -4.77 14.26
CA ARG A 189 -8.54 -3.38 14.65
C ARG A 189 -7.24 -2.61 14.83
N LEU A 190 -7.12 -1.50 14.12
CA LEU A 190 -5.90 -0.69 14.05
C LEU A 190 -6.25 0.77 14.35
N SER A 191 -5.69 1.32 15.41
CA SER A 191 -5.87 2.72 15.77
C SER A 191 -4.97 3.63 14.95
N LEU A 192 -5.55 4.72 14.45
CA LEU A 192 -4.85 5.86 13.85
C LEU A 192 -3.90 6.55 14.84
N HIS A 193 -4.23 6.53 16.13
CA HIS A 193 -3.53 7.30 17.17
C HIS A 193 -2.32 6.54 17.72
N ARG A 194 -1.40 6.24 16.80
CA ARG A 194 -0.13 5.55 17.04
C ARG A 194 0.97 6.16 16.17
N PRO A 195 2.23 6.20 16.65
CA PRO A 195 3.39 6.47 15.82
C PRO A 195 3.48 5.56 14.59
N TRP A 196 4.15 6.05 13.55
CA TRP A 196 4.53 5.25 12.39
C TRP A 196 5.82 4.48 12.66
N SER A 197 5.84 3.19 12.33
CA SER A 197 7.05 2.38 12.36
C SER A 197 8.15 2.93 11.47
N ARG A 198 9.39 2.67 11.88
CA ARG A 198 10.55 3.17 11.15
C ARG A 198 10.63 2.56 9.75
N GLY A 199 10.70 3.44 8.75
CA GLY A 199 10.76 3.07 7.33
C GLY A 199 9.52 3.44 6.53
N LEU A 200 8.38 3.65 7.18
CA LEU A 200 7.14 3.97 6.49
C LEU A 200 7.20 5.36 5.84
N ILE A 201 7.73 6.33 6.57
CA ILE A 201 7.77 7.74 6.15
C ILE A 201 9.07 8.10 5.42
N ARG A 202 10.23 7.63 5.92
CA ARG A 202 11.52 7.81 5.25
C ARG A 202 12.35 6.53 5.23
N THR A 203 13.11 6.36 4.15
CA THR A 203 14.16 5.35 4.02
C THR A 203 15.40 5.96 3.36
N PRO A 204 16.60 5.42 3.61
CA PRO A 204 17.81 5.88 2.95
C PRO A 204 17.77 5.56 1.45
N VAL A 205 18.40 6.43 0.66
CA VAL A 205 18.62 6.18 -0.77
C VAL A 205 19.31 4.83 -0.97
N GLY A 206 18.78 4.02 -1.90
CA GLY A 206 19.32 2.70 -2.21
C GLY A 206 18.78 1.57 -1.33
N ALA A 207 17.79 1.83 -0.46
CA ALA A 207 17.08 0.76 0.23
C ALA A 207 16.47 -0.23 -0.80
N PRO A 208 16.67 -1.55 -0.64
CA PRO A 208 16.23 -2.55 -1.62
C PRO A 208 14.71 -2.62 -1.75
N ARG A 209 14.21 -2.84 -2.97
CA ARG A 209 12.79 -3.07 -3.28
C ARG A 209 12.41 -4.54 -3.05
N LEU A 210 11.12 -4.80 -2.83
CA LEU A 210 10.59 -6.17 -2.77
C LEU A 210 10.64 -6.87 -4.13
N ALA A 211 10.32 -6.13 -5.20
CA ALA A 211 10.48 -6.59 -6.57
C ALA A 211 11.97 -6.76 -6.92
N GLN A 212 12.35 -7.95 -7.36
CA GLN A 212 13.74 -8.34 -7.59
C GLN A 212 14.07 -8.44 -9.08
N PRO A 213 15.30 -8.06 -9.46
CA PRO A 213 15.80 -8.37 -10.80
C PRO A 213 15.83 -9.89 -11.03
N PRO A 214 15.85 -10.36 -12.30
CA PRO A 214 15.91 -11.79 -12.61
C PRO A 214 17.07 -12.50 -11.90
N LEU A 215 16.73 -13.57 -11.17
CA LEU A 215 17.72 -14.41 -10.53
C LEU A 215 18.44 -15.32 -11.56
N PRO A 216 19.76 -15.56 -11.41
CA PRO A 216 20.45 -16.51 -12.26
C PRO A 216 19.91 -17.94 -12.10
N PHE A 217 20.20 -18.79 -13.07
CA PHE A 217 19.82 -20.21 -13.02
C PHE A 217 20.44 -20.88 -11.78
N GLY A 218 19.62 -21.62 -11.02
CA GLY A 218 20.04 -22.32 -9.80
C GLY A 218 20.29 -21.44 -8.58
N ALA A 219 20.07 -20.13 -8.68
CA ALA A 219 20.13 -19.24 -7.52
C ALA A 219 19.03 -19.57 -6.50
N ALA A 220 19.39 -19.48 -5.22
CA ALA A 220 18.42 -19.48 -4.13
C ALA A 220 17.48 -18.28 -4.25
N VAL A 221 16.21 -18.53 -3.93
CA VAL A 221 15.17 -17.49 -3.83
C VAL A 221 15.09 -16.97 -2.40
N GLY A 222 14.64 -15.72 -2.22
CA GLY A 222 14.45 -15.12 -0.89
C GLY A 222 13.89 -13.70 -0.99
N VAL A 223 13.97 -12.94 0.11
CA VAL A 223 13.46 -11.56 0.19
C VAL A 223 14.56 -10.65 0.75
N PRO A 224 15.54 -10.22 -0.07
CA PRO A 224 16.68 -9.41 0.40
C PRO A 224 16.27 -8.08 1.04
N ALA A 225 15.10 -7.54 0.68
CA ALA A 225 14.58 -6.33 1.30
C ALA A 225 14.21 -6.52 2.78
N ALA A 226 13.72 -7.72 3.15
CA ALA A 226 13.43 -8.06 4.54
C ALA A 226 14.73 -8.22 5.34
N ASP A 227 15.71 -8.93 4.79
CA ASP A 227 17.03 -9.11 5.41
C ASP A 227 17.70 -7.75 5.68
N TRP A 228 17.61 -6.83 4.71
CA TRP A 228 18.13 -5.48 4.84
C TRP A 228 17.38 -4.67 5.91
N ALA A 229 16.05 -4.73 5.93
CA ALA A 229 15.24 -3.97 6.89
C ALA A 229 15.61 -4.35 8.33
N ILE A 230 15.57 -5.64 8.65
CA ILE A 230 15.90 -6.16 9.99
C ILE A 230 17.34 -5.82 10.37
N SER A 231 18.29 -6.05 9.46
CA SER A 231 19.70 -5.78 9.74
C SER A 231 20.02 -4.31 10.00
N ASN A 232 19.15 -3.39 9.57
CA ASN A 232 19.31 -1.95 9.75
C ASN A 232 18.31 -1.36 10.77
N GLY A 233 17.57 -2.20 11.49
CA GLY A 233 16.60 -1.79 12.51
C GLY A 233 15.42 -1.03 11.93
N TYR A 234 14.89 -1.48 10.78
CA TYR A 234 13.63 -1.04 10.20
C TYR A 234 12.60 -2.14 10.36
N SER A 235 11.33 -1.77 10.50
CA SER A 235 10.24 -2.74 10.42
C SER A 235 10.22 -3.43 9.06
N VAL A 236 10.10 -4.75 9.07
CA VAL A 236 10.00 -5.56 7.85
C VAL A 236 8.73 -5.26 7.06
N TRP A 237 7.65 -4.82 7.71
CA TRP A 237 6.37 -4.54 7.05
C TRP A 237 6.40 -3.25 6.25
N THR A 238 7.24 -2.29 6.64
CA THR A 238 7.41 -1.02 5.92
C THR A 238 8.10 -1.17 4.56
N ILE A 239 8.64 -2.34 4.21
CA ILE A 239 9.17 -2.57 2.86
C ILE A 239 8.06 -2.72 1.81
N ALA A 240 6.85 -3.08 2.26
CA ALA A 240 5.68 -3.31 1.43
C ALA A 240 4.82 -2.05 1.21
N ASN A 241 4.92 -1.01 2.05
CA ASN A 241 4.07 0.16 1.93
C ASN A 241 4.72 1.46 2.45
N GLY A 242 4.02 2.59 2.38
CA GLY A 242 4.40 3.88 2.98
C GLY A 242 4.90 4.93 1.99
N TRP A 243 4.89 6.18 2.46
CA TRP A 243 5.34 7.38 1.73
C TRP A 243 6.73 7.20 1.12
N ALA A 244 7.67 6.66 1.91
CA ALA A 244 9.08 6.58 1.56
C ALA A 244 9.34 5.80 0.27
N ARG A 245 8.55 4.74 0.08
CA ARG A 245 8.80 3.68 -0.91
C ARG A 245 7.80 3.67 -2.05
N TYR A 246 6.63 4.30 -1.89
CA TYR A 246 5.54 4.25 -2.85
C TYR A 246 4.99 5.65 -3.14
N ASP A 247 4.02 6.14 -2.39
CA ASP A 247 3.27 7.37 -2.72
C ASP A 247 4.17 8.58 -2.98
N GLY A 248 5.17 8.80 -2.12
CA GLY A 248 6.11 9.91 -2.24
C GLY A 248 6.99 9.84 -3.49
N LEU A 249 7.17 8.67 -4.11
CA LEU A 249 7.90 8.55 -5.38
C LEU A 249 7.12 9.20 -6.53
N THR A 250 5.82 8.89 -6.62
CA THR A 250 4.96 9.44 -7.67
C THR A 250 4.66 10.92 -7.41
N ALA A 251 4.41 11.33 -6.15
CA ALA A 251 4.15 12.73 -5.82
C ALA A 251 5.31 13.65 -6.26
N ARG A 252 6.56 13.25 -5.95
CA ARG A 252 7.76 13.97 -6.37
C ARG A 252 7.95 14.00 -7.88
N TRP A 253 7.68 12.90 -8.57
CA TRP A 253 7.74 12.85 -10.03
C TRP A 253 6.71 13.78 -10.66
N LEU A 254 5.45 13.77 -10.18
CA LEU A 254 4.38 14.63 -10.68
C LEU A 254 4.74 16.11 -10.54
N GLU A 255 5.30 16.53 -9.41
CA GLU A 255 5.75 17.91 -9.21
C GLU A 255 6.96 18.26 -10.10
N ALA A 256 7.95 17.37 -10.22
CA ALA A 256 9.12 17.58 -11.07
C ALA A 256 8.75 17.73 -12.56
N GLU A 257 7.64 17.11 -12.97
CA GLU A 257 7.06 17.20 -14.32
C GLU A 257 6.03 18.34 -14.49
N GLY A 258 5.71 19.07 -13.42
CA GLY A 258 4.86 20.27 -13.46
C GLY A 258 3.35 20.03 -13.36
N TYR A 259 2.88 18.87 -12.87
CA TYR A 259 1.45 18.56 -12.73
C TYR A 259 0.78 19.12 -11.46
N GLU A 260 1.56 19.64 -10.50
CA GLU A 260 1.10 20.23 -9.23
C GLU A 260 -0.08 19.47 -8.56
N PRO A 261 0.06 18.17 -8.23
CA PRO A 261 -1.05 17.39 -7.70
C PRO A 261 -1.54 17.93 -6.34
N GLU A 262 -2.85 18.03 -6.16
CA GLU A 262 -3.45 18.29 -4.86
C GLU A 262 -3.64 16.95 -4.12
N LEU A 263 -3.01 16.82 -2.95
CA LEU A 263 -2.97 15.55 -2.21
C LEU A 263 -4.18 15.41 -1.28
N LEU A 264 -4.69 14.18 -1.22
CA LEU A 264 -5.72 13.73 -0.29
C LEU A 264 -5.24 12.47 0.42
N SER A 265 -5.57 12.33 1.70
CA SER A 265 -5.56 11.01 2.36
C SER A 265 -6.83 10.26 1.99
N GLN A 266 -6.82 8.93 2.08
CA GLN A 266 -8.07 8.21 1.86
C GLN A 266 -9.13 8.54 2.93
N TRP A 267 -8.74 8.93 4.15
CA TRP A 267 -9.65 9.44 5.20
C TRP A 267 -10.47 10.64 4.74
N ASP A 268 -9.96 11.43 3.81
CA ASP A 268 -10.70 12.58 3.28
C ASP A 268 -11.95 12.13 2.50
N LEU A 269 -11.92 10.95 1.89
CA LEU A 269 -13.05 10.36 1.18
C LEU A 269 -14.17 9.92 2.13
N ASP A 270 -13.83 9.33 3.29
CA ASP A 270 -14.82 8.97 4.31
C ASP A 270 -15.40 10.19 5.02
N ARG A 271 -14.56 11.22 5.23
CA ARG A 271 -14.97 12.46 5.91
C ARG A 271 -15.90 13.30 5.02
N ASP A 272 -15.61 13.37 3.73
CA ASP A 272 -16.38 14.13 2.75
C ASP A 272 -16.55 13.36 1.43
N PRO A 273 -17.72 12.77 1.17
CA PRO A 273 -17.98 12.02 -0.06
C PRO A 273 -18.00 12.90 -1.32
N THR A 274 -17.98 14.23 -1.17
CA THR A 274 -17.93 15.21 -2.29
C THR A 274 -16.54 15.78 -2.53
N VAL A 275 -15.52 15.35 -1.77
CA VAL A 275 -14.15 15.90 -1.83
C VAL A 275 -13.54 15.86 -3.24
N LEU A 276 -14.00 14.95 -4.10
CA LEU A 276 -13.49 14.78 -5.46
C LEU A 276 -14.17 15.67 -6.52
N GLU A 277 -15.27 16.36 -6.20
CA GLU A 277 -16.15 16.99 -7.21
C GLU A 277 -15.50 18.13 -8.01
N ASN A 278 -14.45 18.76 -7.49
CA ASN A 278 -13.76 19.87 -8.16
C ASN A 278 -12.59 19.43 -9.07
N TYR A 279 -12.22 18.15 -9.05
CA TYR A 279 -11.10 17.64 -9.86
C TYR A 279 -11.57 17.19 -11.24
N GLY A 280 -10.64 17.12 -12.19
CA GLY A 280 -10.85 16.49 -13.50
C GLY A 280 -10.25 15.08 -13.55
N ALA A 281 -9.18 14.85 -12.82
CA ALA A 281 -8.47 13.57 -12.76
C ALA A 281 -8.08 13.20 -11.33
N VAL A 282 -8.13 11.91 -11.03
CA VAL A 282 -7.63 11.32 -9.79
C VAL A 282 -6.54 10.29 -10.13
N ILE A 283 -5.48 10.24 -9.32
CA ILE A 283 -4.44 9.22 -9.41
C ILE A 283 -4.24 8.52 -8.05
N THR A 284 -4.13 7.19 -8.07
CA THR A 284 -3.54 6.42 -6.95
C THR A 284 -2.35 5.62 -7.47
N THR A 285 -1.43 5.23 -6.58
CA THR A 285 -0.16 4.64 -7.02
C THR A 285 0.41 3.63 -6.03
N GLY A 286 1.31 2.79 -6.51
CA GLY A 286 2.11 1.91 -5.67
C GLY A 286 1.26 0.81 -5.02
N HIS A 287 1.34 0.68 -3.71
CA HIS A 287 0.66 -0.38 -2.98
C HIS A 287 -0.64 0.13 -2.32
N ASP A 288 -1.67 0.32 -3.15
CA ASP A 288 -3.00 0.83 -2.79
C ASP A 288 -4.01 -0.32 -2.67
N GLU A 289 -3.88 -1.10 -1.60
CA GLU A 289 -4.51 -2.42 -1.40
C GLU A 289 -5.85 -2.38 -0.64
N TYR A 290 -6.03 -1.39 0.25
CA TYR A 290 -7.14 -1.30 1.18
C TYR A 290 -8.05 -0.13 0.83
N TRP A 291 -9.37 -0.34 0.87
CA TRP A 291 -10.37 0.70 0.63
C TRP A 291 -11.60 0.50 1.51
N THR A 292 -12.22 1.59 1.99
CA THR A 292 -13.56 1.52 2.58
C THR A 292 -14.61 1.48 1.47
N ALA A 293 -15.80 0.94 1.79
CA ALA A 293 -16.94 1.03 0.87
C ALA A 293 -17.32 2.48 0.57
N VAL A 294 -17.27 3.37 1.58
CA VAL A 294 -17.59 4.80 1.44
C VAL A 294 -16.58 5.52 0.55
N GLY A 295 -15.29 5.31 0.76
CA GLY A 295 -14.24 5.90 -0.08
C GLY A 295 -14.31 5.40 -1.52
N ARG A 296 -14.64 4.12 -1.71
CA ARG A 296 -14.87 3.53 -3.03
C ARG A 296 -16.10 4.14 -3.72
N ASP A 297 -17.19 4.37 -2.99
CA ASP A 297 -18.38 5.05 -3.50
C ASP A 297 -18.09 6.50 -3.92
N ALA A 298 -17.26 7.23 -3.16
CA ALA A 298 -16.84 8.59 -3.53
C ALA A 298 -16.08 8.60 -4.88
N LEU A 299 -15.15 7.66 -5.07
CA LEU A 299 -14.42 7.50 -6.33
C LEU A 299 -15.34 7.08 -7.47
N ASP A 300 -16.24 6.13 -7.24
CA ASP A 300 -17.20 5.67 -8.25
C ASP A 300 -18.13 6.80 -8.70
N ASN A 301 -18.66 7.58 -7.75
CA ASN A 301 -19.50 8.74 -8.05
C ASN A 301 -18.75 9.80 -8.87
N PHE A 302 -17.47 10.03 -8.56
CA PHE A 302 -16.61 10.91 -9.34
C PHE A 302 -16.47 10.42 -10.79
N ILE A 303 -16.14 9.14 -10.99
CA ILE A 303 -15.95 8.56 -12.34
C ILE A 303 -17.27 8.59 -13.12
N GLU A 304 -18.37 8.16 -12.51
CA GLU A 304 -19.69 8.12 -13.16
C GLU A 304 -20.15 9.48 -13.69
N ARG A 305 -19.73 10.57 -13.02
CA ARG A 305 -20.04 11.96 -13.40
C ARG A 305 -19.05 12.59 -14.37
N GLY A 306 -18.08 11.85 -14.88
CA GLY A 306 -17.12 12.32 -15.88
C GLY A 306 -15.70 12.54 -15.36
N GLY A 307 -15.46 12.23 -14.09
CA GLY A 307 -14.12 12.15 -13.54
C GLY A 307 -13.31 11.05 -14.21
N ARG A 308 -12.00 11.24 -14.32
CA ARG A 308 -11.10 10.26 -14.92
C ARG A 308 -10.09 9.75 -13.90
N TYR A 309 -9.89 8.45 -13.84
CA TYR A 309 -9.11 7.82 -12.78
C TYR A 309 -7.93 7.02 -13.33
N ALA A 310 -6.72 7.36 -12.91
CA ALA A 310 -5.49 6.64 -13.20
C ALA A 310 -5.08 5.80 -11.99
N ARG A 311 -5.25 4.48 -12.07
CA ARG A 311 -4.73 3.52 -11.09
C ARG A 311 -3.34 3.07 -11.52
N LEU A 312 -2.30 3.64 -10.94
CA LEU A 312 -0.90 3.24 -11.20
C LEU A 312 -0.37 2.42 -10.00
N ALA A 313 -1.17 1.44 -9.59
CA ALA A 313 -1.06 0.70 -8.34
C ALA A 313 -1.44 -0.77 -8.52
N GLY A 314 -1.09 -1.61 -7.56
CA GLY A 314 -1.46 -3.04 -7.53
C GLY A 314 -1.95 -3.51 -6.16
N ASN A 315 -2.38 -4.78 -6.11
CA ASN A 315 -2.87 -5.51 -4.95
C ASN A 315 -4.22 -5.05 -4.38
N ILE A 316 -5.22 -4.72 -5.19
CA ILE A 316 -6.54 -4.29 -4.66
C ILE A 316 -7.35 -5.47 -4.09
N VAL A 317 -7.20 -5.76 -2.80
CA VAL A 317 -7.79 -6.97 -2.19
C VAL A 317 -8.83 -6.65 -1.11
N TRP A 318 -8.63 -5.65 -0.26
CA TRP A 318 -9.32 -5.61 1.02
C TRP A 318 -10.31 -4.45 1.20
N GLN A 319 -11.53 -4.82 1.59
CA GLN A 319 -12.50 -3.89 2.16
C GLN A 319 -12.22 -3.69 3.66
N VAL A 320 -11.97 -2.44 4.04
CA VAL A 320 -11.89 -1.99 5.43
C VAL A 320 -13.12 -1.18 5.81
N ARG A 321 -13.31 -1.00 7.12
CA ARG A 321 -14.29 -0.06 7.68
C ARG A 321 -13.60 0.86 8.66
N LEU A 322 -14.03 2.11 8.71
CA LEU A 322 -13.64 3.04 9.77
C LEU A 322 -14.72 3.11 10.85
N GLU A 323 -14.29 3.01 12.10
CA GLU A 323 -15.11 3.07 13.31
C GLU A 323 -14.59 4.17 14.25
N ASP A 324 -15.30 4.38 15.36
CA ASP A 324 -14.86 5.27 16.44
C ASP A 324 -14.55 6.71 15.97
N ASP A 325 -15.45 7.29 15.18
CA ASP A 325 -15.27 8.63 14.57
C ASP A 325 -14.02 8.69 13.68
N LEU A 326 -13.87 7.69 12.81
CA LEU A 326 -12.76 7.51 11.88
C LEU A 326 -11.40 7.24 12.55
N ARG A 327 -11.35 6.91 13.84
CA ARG A 327 -10.09 6.67 14.56
C ARG A 327 -9.59 5.23 14.47
N THR A 328 -10.48 4.28 14.17
CA THR A 328 -10.15 2.86 14.15
C THR A 328 -10.43 2.28 12.77
N GLN A 329 -9.41 1.74 12.11
CA GLN A 329 -9.58 0.94 10.90
C GLN A 329 -9.79 -0.53 11.27
N VAL A 330 -10.77 -1.18 10.65
CA VAL A 330 -11.16 -2.56 10.95
C VAL A 330 -11.13 -3.42 9.68
N CYS A 331 -10.42 -4.55 9.76
CA CYS A 331 -10.46 -5.60 8.75
C CYS A 331 -10.35 -7.00 9.39
N HIS A 332 -11.38 -7.82 9.25
CA HIS A 332 -11.36 -9.19 9.80
C HIS A 332 -10.66 -10.21 8.91
N LYS A 333 -10.24 -9.85 7.70
CA LYS A 333 -9.39 -10.63 6.77
C LYS A 333 -9.61 -12.15 6.81
N TYR A 334 -8.65 -12.86 7.40
CA TYR A 334 -8.56 -14.31 7.53
C TYR A 334 -9.59 -14.87 8.53
N ALA A 335 -10.04 -14.05 9.46
CA ALA A 335 -11.08 -14.34 10.45
C ALA A 335 -12.43 -13.70 10.08
N ALA A 336 -12.78 -13.58 8.79
CA ALA A 336 -14.05 -12.97 8.36
C ALA A 336 -15.31 -13.59 9.00
N HIS A 337 -15.22 -14.84 9.47
CA HIS A 337 -16.29 -15.49 10.22
C HIS A 337 -16.58 -14.83 11.58
N ALA A 338 -15.62 -14.08 12.12
CA ALA A 338 -15.67 -13.35 13.39
C ALA A 338 -16.05 -11.86 13.22
N ASP A 339 -16.21 -11.36 11.99
CA ASP A 339 -16.68 -9.98 11.77
C ASP A 339 -18.07 -9.77 12.40
N PRO A 340 -18.26 -8.80 13.31
CA PRO A 340 -19.56 -8.47 13.87
C PRO A 340 -20.64 -8.18 12.81
N GLU A 341 -20.23 -7.65 11.66
CA GLU A 341 -21.12 -7.31 10.54
C GLU A 341 -21.37 -8.48 9.58
N ARG A 342 -20.80 -9.67 9.83
CA ARG A 342 -20.95 -10.85 8.95
C ARG A 342 -22.42 -11.20 8.66
N ALA A 343 -23.30 -11.04 9.64
CA ALA A 343 -24.72 -11.35 9.51
C ALA A 343 -25.55 -10.17 8.98
N ASN A 344 -24.95 -9.01 8.76
CA ASN A 344 -25.65 -7.84 8.24
C ASN A 344 -26.15 -8.14 6.81
N PRO A 345 -27.44 -7.86 6.50
CA PRO A 345 -27.96 -8.02 5.15
C PRO A 345 -27.28 -7.10 4.14
N ASP A 346 -26.79 -5.93 4.57
CA ASP A 346 -25.91 -5.10 3.77
C ASP A 346 -24.49 -5.69 3.81
N ARG A 347 -23.98 -6.08 2.64
CA ARG A 347 -22.64 -6.67 2.53
C ARG A 347 -21.54 -5.62 2.46
N ASN A 348 -21.88 -4.36 2.13
CA ASN A 348 -20.91 -3.27 2.01
C ASN A 348 -20.35 -2.84 3.37
N VAL A 349 -21.07 -3.14 4.46
CA VAL A 349 -20.55 -2.87 5.81
C VAL A 349 -19.60 -3.93 6.32
N ARG A 350 -19.45 -5.07 5.63
CA ARG A 350 -18.53 -6.15 6.03
C ARG A 350 -17.09 -5.76 5.73
N SER A 351 -16.15 -6.41 6.41
CA SER A 351 -14.73 -6.27 6.14
C SER A 351 -14.14 -7.61 5.68
N GLY A 352 -13.10 -7.57 4.85
CA GLY A 352 -12.50 -8.76 4.23
C GLY A 352 -12.22 -8.55 2.75
N ALA A 353 -11.93 -9.62 2.01
CA ALA A 353 -11.54 -9.48 0.61
C ALA A 353 -12.72 -9.09 -0.29
N PHE A 354 -12.54 -8.12 -1.19
CA PHE A 354 -13.60 -7.62 -2.09
C PHE A 354 -14.18 -8.71 -2.99
N GLU A 355 -13.33 -9.63 -3.47
CA GLU A 355 -13.71 -10.76 -4.31
C GLU A 355 -14.29 -11.93 -3.52
N ALA A 356 -14.40 -11.82 -2.19
CA ALA A 356 -14.97 -12.88 -1.39
C ALA A 356 -16.48 -13.03 -1.65
N HIS A 357 -16.96 -14.28 -1.65
CA HIS A 357 -18.36 -14.64 -1.88
C HIS A 357 -19.34 -14.00 -0.89
N TYR A 358 -18.83 -13.45 0.23
CA TYR A 358 -19.59 -12.77 1.27
C TYR A 358 -19.54 -11.23 1.21
N ILE A 359 -18.78 -10.60 0.31
CA ILE A 359 -18.80 -9.14 0.08
C ILE A 359 -19.48 -8.80 -1.26
N ASP A 360 -19.18 -9.54 -2.33
CA ASP A 360 -19.83 -9.43 -3.65
C ASP A 360 -19.79 -8.01 -4.27
N ASN A 361 -18.60 -7.38 -4.24
CA ASN A 361 -18.30 -6.10 -4.89
C ASN A 361 -16.89 -6.16 -5.51
N PRO A 362 -16.70 -6.84 -6.66
CA PRO A 362 -15.36 -7.11 -7.20
C PRO A 362 -14.64 -5.81 -7.58
N PRO A 363 -13.35 -5.65 -7.26
CA PRO A 363 -12.60 -4.41 -7.48
C PRO A 363 -12.58 -3.92 -8.93
N VAL A 364 -12.61 -4.83 -9.90
CA VAL A 364 -12.51 -4.49 -11.33
C VAL A 364 -13.56 -3.49 -11.80
N THR A 365 -14.74 -3.43 -11.15
CA THR A 365 -15.81 -2.49 -11.51
C THR A 365 -15.47 -1.04 -11.19
N THR A 366 -14.52 -0.79 -10.30
CA THR A 366 -14.02 0.56 -9.93
C THR A 366 -12.62 0.78 -10.45
N PHE A 367 -11.74 -0.18 -10.21
CA PHE A 367 -10.29 -0.02 -10.34
C PHE A 367 -9.76 -0.51 -11.68
N GLY A 368 -10.56 -1.20 -12.48
CA GLY A 368 -10.16 -1.74 -13.78
C GLY A 368 -9.33 -3.03 -13.71
N ALA A 369 -9.17 -3.63 -12.52
CA ALA A 369 -8.59 -4.96 -12.30
C ALA A 369 -8.98 -5.52 -10.92
N ASN A 370 -8.74 -6.80 -10.68
CA ASN A 370 -9.04 -7.58 -9.48
C ASN A 370 -7.74 -8.06 -8.79
N GLY A 371 -7.70 -8.12 -7.46
CA GLY A 371 -6.52 -8.56 -6.71
C GLY A 371 -6.22 -10.05 -6.83
N PHE A 372 -7.17 -10.95 -6.53
CA PHE A 372 -6.92 -12.41 -6.59
C PHE A 372 -6.72 -12.97 -8.00
N ARG A 373 -6.90 -12.15 -9.04
CA ARG A 373 -6.58 -12.52 -10.43
C ARG A 373 -5.17 -12.14 -10.84
N GLY A 374 -4.42 -11.46 -9.98
CA GLY A 374 -3.00 -11.20 -10.18
C GLY A 374 -2.35 -10.78 -8.88
N VAL A 375 -1.49 -11.59 -8.30
CA VAL A 375 -0.81 -11.23 -7.04
C VAL A 375 0.68 -11.17 -7.28
N TYR A 376 1.42 -12.28 -7.21
CA TYR A 376 2.87 -12.18 -7.06
C TYR A 376 3.70 -12.40 -8.32
N SER A 377 4.74 -11.58 -8.46
CA SER A 377 5.83 -11.78 -9.41
C SER A 377 7.13 -11.21 -8.85
N ARG A 378 8.28 -11.73 -9.27
CA ARG A 378 9.59 -11.14 -8.92
C ARG A 378 9.88 -11.02 -7.41
N MET A 379 9.30 -11.88 -6.57
CA MET A 379 9.62 -11.97 -5.14
C MET A 379 9.75 -13.44 -4.75
N ALA A 380 10.80 -13.78 -4.00
CA ALA A 380 11.04 -15.14 -3.53
C ALA A 380 10.85 -16.19 -4.65
N GLY A 381 10.17 -17.31 -4.39
CA GLY A 381 9.84 -18.32 -5.40
C GLY A 381 8.68 -17.96 -6.34
N LEU A 382 8.13 -16.75 -6.28
CA LEU A 382 6.96 -16.31 -7.05
C LEU A 382 7.41 -15.68 -8.38
N SER A 383 7.46 -16.50 -9.43
CA SER A 383 7.93 -16.10 -10.77
C SER A 383 9.30 -15.36 -10.76
N PRO A 384 10.36 -15.91 -10.13
CA PRO A 384 11.65 -15.23 -9.93
C PRO A 384 12.38 -14.84 -11.23
N ARG A 385 11.99 -15.47 -12.35
CA ARG A 385 12.57 -15.29 -13.69
C ARG A 385 11.49 -15.00 -14.74
N GLY A 386 10.28 -14.63 -14.30
CA GLY A 386 9.20 -14.23 -15.20
C GLY A 386 9.57 -12.99 -16.03
N PRO A 387 8.67 -12.48 -16.89
CA PRO A 387 8.96 -11.31 -17.72
C PRO A 387 9.37 -10.07 -16.91
N GLY A 388 8.74 -9.84 -15.74
CA GLY A 388 9.01 -8.67 -14.89
C GLY A 388 8.57 -7.34 -15.47
N GLY A 389 7.82 -7.34 -16.57
CA GLY A 389 7.24 -6.16 -17.21
C GLY A 389 5.98 -6.58 -17.94
N PHE A 390 5.21 -5.64 -18.48
CA PHE A 390 3.93 -5.92 -19.16
C PHE A 390 4.15 -6.29 -20.64
N ILE A 391 3.64 -7.43 -21.09
CA ILE A 391 3.68 -7.79 -22.53
C ILE A 391 2.58 -7.02 -23.26
N VAL A 392 2.96 -6.18 -24.24
CA VAL A 392 2.05 -5.28 -24.95
C VAL A 392 1.27 -6.02 -26.04
N TYR A 393 -0.06 -5.92 -26.05
CA TYR A 393 -0.92 -6.52 -27.08
C TYR A 393 -1.66 -5.50 -27.93
N ARG A 394 -1.84 -4.25 -27.44
CA ARG A 394 -2.53 -3.18 -28.17
C ARG A 394 -1.67 -1.93 -28.27
N PRO A 395 -0.53 -1.96 -29.00
CA PRO A 395 0.39 -0.84 -29.07
C PRO A 395 -0.22 0.42 -29.72
N GLY A 396 -1.32 0.29 -30.46
CA GLY A 396 -2.03 1.42 -31.08
C GLY A 396 -3.00 2.17 -30.16
N HIS A 397 -3.09 1.81 -28.88
CA HIS A 397 -3.88 2.56 -27.90
C HIS A 397 -3.21 3.89 -27.56
N TRP A 398 -3.99 4.96 -27.40
CA TRP A 398 -3.48 6.34 -27.21
C TRP A 398 -2.52 6.49 -26.03
N ALA A 399 -2.69 5.66 -24.98
CA ALA A 399 -1.81 5.68 -23.82
C ALA A 399 -0.35 5.35 -24.19
N PHE A 400 -0.13 4.61 -25.27
CA PHE A 400 1.19 4.20 -25.76
C PHE A 400 1.76 5.11 -26.85
N ASP A 401 1.06 6.18 -27.24
CA ASP A 401 1.52 7.08 -28.30
C ASP A 401 2.91 7.65 -27.98
N GLY A 402 3.87 7.42 -28.87
CA GLY A 402 5.25 7.90 -28.70
C GLY A 402 6.10 7.10 -27.70
N ALA A 403 5.57 6.06 -27.05
CA ALA A 403 6.33 5.20 -26.14
C ALA A 403 7.21 4.15 -26.86
N ASP A 404 7.14 4.10 -28.21
CA ASP A 404 7.88 3.18 -29.09
C ASP A 404 7.72 1.70 -28.67
N VAL A 405 6.49 1.31 -28.29
CA VAL A 405 6.14 -0.08 -27.99
C VAL A 405 5.54 -0.78 -29.20
N TYR A 406 5.90 -2.03 -29.41
CA TYR A 406 5.37 -2.91 -30.44
C TYR A 406 4.57 -4.07 -29.82
N TYR A 407 3.76 -4.72 -30.64
CA TYR A 407 3.07 -5.94 -30.23
C TYR A 407 4.10 -7.00 -29.79
N GLY A 408 3.96 -7.51 -28.56
CA GLY A 408 4.83 -8.50 -27.96
C GLY A 408 6.02 -7.93 -27.17
N ASP A 409 6.24 -6.62 -27.18
CA ASP A 409 7.29 -6.00 -26.37
C ASP A 409 6.98 -6.12 -24.88
N VAL A 410 8.04 -6.18 -24.06
CA VAL A 410 7.94 -6.22 -22.60
C VAL A 410 8.25 -4.84 -22.04
N LEU A 411 7.22 -4.11 -21.63
CA LEU A 411 7.35 -2.80 -20.99
C LEU A 411 7.92 -2.95 -19.57
N GLY A 412 9.11 -2.40 -19.33
CA GLY A 412 9.72 -2.29 -17.99
C GLY A 412 10.28 -3.59 -17.39
N GLY A 413 10.60 -4.59 -18.21
CA GLY A 413 11.10 -5.89 -17.77
C GLY A 413 12.48 -5.85 -17.07
N GLU A 414 13.25 -4.79 -17.30
CA GLU A 414 14.57 -4.53 -16.73
C GLU A 414 14.54 -3.90 -15.32
N LEU A 415 13.45 -3.20 -14.96
CA LEU A 415 13.26 -2.49 -13.68
C LEU A 415 12.32 -3.24 -12.72
N PRO A 416 12.19 -4.56 -12.90
CA PRO A 416 11.00 -5.36 -12.57
C PRO A 416 9.68 -4.58 -12.38
N LEU A 417 9.21 -3.90 -13.44
CA LEU A 417 7.96 -3.13 -13.41
C LEU A 417 6.73 -3.95 -12.99
N VAL A 418 6.68 -5.23 -13.34
CA VAL A 418 5.68 -6.17 -12.77
C VAL A 418 6.33 -6.91 -11.61
N GLY A 419 6.07 -6.39 -10.42
CA GLY A 419 6.48 -6.92 -9.13
C GLY A 419 6.05 -5.98 -8.02
N TYR A 420 6.26 -6.30 -6.74
CA TYR A 420 6.17 -7.70 -6.31
C TYR A 420 4.72 -8.18 -6.31
N GLU A 421 3.77 -7.25 -6.23
CA GLU A 421 2.33 -7.48 -6.32
C GLU A 421 1.73 -6.74 -7.53
N SER A 422 0.60 -7.25 -8.01
CA SER A 422 -0.07 -6.80 -9.22
C SER A 422 -1.58 -6.82 -9.06
N ASP A 423 -2.32 -6.43 -10.12
CA ASP A 423 -3.75 -6.67 -10.25
C ASP A 423 -4.01 -7.37 -11.59
N GLY A 424 -5.01 -8.25 -11.64
CA GLY A 424 -5.33 -9.09 -12.78
C GLY A 424 -6.79 -9.15 -13.17
N ILE A 425 -7.09 -9.91 -14.21
CA ILE A 425 -8.45 -10.16 -14.70
C ILE A 425 -8.52 -11.61 -15.20
N ALA A 426 -9.68 -12.25 -15.17
CA ALA A 426 -9.92 -13.49 -15.90
C ALA A 426 -10.03 -13.22 -17.41
N TYR A 427 -9.17 -13.87 -18.21
CA TYR A 427 -9.03 -13.56 -19.64
C TYR A 427 -8.95 -14.82 -20.53
N THR A 428 -9.17 -14.61 -21.83
CA THR A 428 -8.95 -15.59 -22.89
C THR A 428 -8.29 -14.93 -24.10
N PHE A 429 -7.75 -15.75 -25.01
CA PHE A 429 -7.15 -15.28 -26.25
C PHE A 429 -8.06 -15.55 -27.44
N ARG A 430 -8.27 -14.53 -28.28
CA ARG A 430 -8.94 -14.64 -29.58
C ARG A 430 -8.06 -13.97 -30.63
N ASP A 431 -7.73 -14.69 -31.69
CA ASP A 431 -6.93 -14.18 -32.82
C ASP A 431 -5.63 -13.47 -32.40
N GLY A 432 -4.97 -13.97 -31.35
CA GLY A 432 -3.72 -13.42 -30.82
C GLY A 432 -3.86 -12.26 -29.83
N LEU A 433 -5.08 -11.85 -29.48
CA LEU A 433 -5.34 -10.75 -28.55
C LEU A 433 -6.01 -11.23 -27.26
N PRO A 434 -5.67 -10.66 -26.09
CA PRO A 434 -6.35 -10.95 -24.83
C PRO A 434 -7.71 -10.23 -24.78
N PHE A 435 -8.67 -10.87 -24.13
CA PHE A 435 -10.00 -10.34 -23.86
C PHE A 435 -10.50 -10.83 -22.49
N PRO A 436 -11.25 -10.01 -21.74
CA PRO A 436 -11.91 -10.47 -20.53
C PRO A 436 -12.86 -11.63 -20.81
N THR A 437 -12.98 -12.57 -19.87
CA THR A 437 -14.03 -13.60 -19.87
C THR A 437 -15.31 -13.11 -19.19
N ASN A 438 -15.24 -12.01 -18.43
CA ASN A 438 -16.32 -11.42 -17.63
C ASN A 438 -16.79 -12.27 -16.44
N GLU A 439 -16.18 -13.44 -16.19
CA GLU A 439 -16.61 -14.36 -15.12
C GLU A 439 -16.29 -13.87 -13.70
N ASP A 440 -15.40 -12.89 -13.58
CA ASP A 440 -14.89 -12.30 -12.34
C ASP A 440 -15.46 -10.89 -12.08
N GLY A 441 -16.58 -10.55 -12.74
CA GLY A 441 -17.22 -9.24 -12.63
C GLY A 441 -16.63 -8.16 -13.55
N THR A 442 -15.64 -8.51 -14.38
CA THR A 442 -15.06 -7.57 -15.34
C THR A 442 -16.11 -7.01 -16.30
N PRO A 443 -16.25 -5.67 -16.46
CA PRO A 443 -17.18 -5.07 -17.42
C PRO A 443 -16.90 -5.45 -18.89
N GLU A 444 -17.95 -5.60 -19.71
CA GLU A 444 -17.84 -6.00 -21.12
C GLU A 444 -17.06 -5.00 -21.99
N ASN A 445 -17.04 -3.73 -21.58
CA ASN A 445 -16.39 -2.64 -22.28
C ASN A 445 -14.95 -2.39 -21.83
N LEU A 446 -14.42 -3.19 -20.90
CA LEU A 446 -13.01 -3.11 -20.48
C LEU A 446 -12.10 -3.71 -21.56
N GLU A 447 -11.04 -2.98 -21.91
CA GLU A 447 -10.01 -3.40 -22.84
C GLU A 447 -8.71 -3.78 -22.12
N ILE A 448 -8.16 -4.95 -22.44
CA ILE A 448 -6.82 -5.39 -21.98
C ILE A 448 -5.78 -4.90 -22.98
N LEU A 449 -4.89 -4.02 -22.53
CA LEU A 449 -3.84 -3.39 -23.34
C LEU A 449 -2.52 -4.17 -23.30
N ALA A 450 -2.16 -4.66 -22.12
CA ALA A 450 -0.95 -5.43 -21.87
C ALA A 450 -1.20 -6.44 -20.74
N ILE A 451 -0.49 -7.57 -20.74
CA ILE A 451 -0.68 -8.63 -19.74
C ILE A 451 0.61 -9.42 -19.49
N THR A 452 0.83 -9.86 -18.25
CA THR A 452 1.98 -10.69 -17.87
C THR A 452 1.58 -11.78 -16.88
N PRO A 453 2.02 -13.04 -17.04
CA PRO A 453 1.72 -14.10 -16.08
C PRO A 453 2.31 -13.81 -14.70
N VAL A 454 1.51 -14.06 -13.66
CA VAL A 454 1.89 -14.00 -12.24
C VAL A 454 1.32 -15.21 -11.50
N THR A 455 1.72 -15.43 -10.25
CA THR A 455 1.32 -16.61 -9.48
C THR A 455 0.82 -16.24 -8.08
N LEU A 456 -0.08 -17.05 -7.54
CA LEU A 456 -0.55 -16.99 -6.15
C LEU A 456 0.11 -18.04 -5.25
N GLU A 457 0.91 -18.93 -5.84
CA GLU A 457 1.67 -19.95 -5.12
C GLU A 457 3.15 -19.81 -5.40
N GLU A 458 3.93 -19.90 -4.32
CA GLU A 458 5.37 -19.89 -4.36
C GLU A 458 5.91 -21.30 -4.62
N GLU A 459 6.75 -21.42 -5.65
CA GLU A 459 7.37 -22.70 -6.00
C GLU A 459 8.68 -22.92 -5.23
N ASP A 460 8.87 -24.15 -4.71
CA ASP A 460 10.14 -24.61 -4.13
C ASP A 460 10.79 -25.69 -5.01
N HIS A 461 11.90 -25.35 -5.65
CA HIS A 461 12.67 -26.28 -6.50
C HIS A 461 13.81 -26.98 -5.73
N GLY A 462 13.88 -26.82 -4.41
CA GLY A 462 14.84 -27.50 -3.53
C GLY A 462 16.28 -27.00 -3.64
N HIS A 463 16.48 -25.79 -4.17
CA HIS A 463 17.82 -25.18 -4.22
C HIS A 463 18.31 -24.83 -2.82
N ALA A 464 19.53 -25.26 -2.49
CA ALA A 464 20.14 -24.98 -1.19
C ALA A 464 20.19 -23.47 -0.92
N GLY A 465 19.76 -23.07 0.29
CA GLY A 465 19.71 -21.66 0.71
C GLY A 465 18.44 -20.91 0.30
N SER A 466 17.50 -21.55 -0.41
CA SER A 466 16.21 -20.92 -0.73
C SER A 466 15.39 -20.67 0.53
N MET A 467 14.80 -19.49 0.60
CA MET A 467 13.85 -19.11 1.63
C MET A 467 12.48 -18.97 0.98
N ILE A 468 11.60 -19.92 1.29
CA ILE A 468 10.20 -19.90 0.87
C ILE A 468 9.43 -19.04 1.86
N THR A 469 8.63 -18.09 1.45
CA THR A 469 7.94 -17.14 2.33
C THR A 469 6.42 -17.33 2.33
N ILE A 470 5.78 -17.22 1.18
CA ILE A 470 4.31 -17.28 1.02
C ILE A 470 3.83 -18.74 0.95
N ALA A 471 4.62 -19.62 0.35
CA ALA A 471 4.20 -20.99 0.03
C ALA A 471 2.85 -21.00 -0.71
N ASP A 472 1.84 -21.71 -0.18
CA ASP A 472 0.50 -21.82 -0.73
C ASP A 472 -0.58 -21.14 0.14
N GLY A 473 -0.19 -20.34 1.13
CA GLY A 473 -1.11 -19.75 2.11
C GLY A 473 -2.09 -18.74 1.49
N ASP A 474 -1.62 -17.85 0.62
CA ASP A 474 -2.49 -16.89 -0.09
C ASP A 474 -3.44 -17.61 -1.06
N LEU A 475 -2.96 -18.64 -1.74
CA LEU A 475 -3.78 -19.44 -2.65
C LEU A 475 -4.89 -20.18 -1.89
N ALA A 476 -4.58 -20.77 -0.74
CA ALA A 476 -5.55 -21.44 0.13
C ALA A 476 -6.64 -20.46 0.58
N PHE A 477 -6.22 -19.28 1.07
CA PHE A 477 -7.14 -18.23 1.49
C PHE A 477 -8.00 -17.71 0.33
N ALA A 478 -7.42 -17.41 -0.82
CA ALA A 478 -8.15 -16.92 -1.99
C ALA A 478 -9.18 -17.95 -2.48
N ALA A 479 -8.84 -19.24 -2.47
CA ALA A 479 -9.78 -20.30 -2.83
C ALA A 479 -10.98 -20.36 -1.87
N GLU A 480 -10.74 -20.27 -0.56
CA GLU A 480 -11.78 -20.18 0.46
C GLU A 480 -12.62 -18.91 0.31
N ALA A 481 -11.98 -17.75 0.14
CA ALA A 481 -12.64 -16.46 0.03
C ALA A 481 -13.55 -16.40 -1.19
N VAL A 482 -13.06 -16.78 -2.38
CA VAL A 482 -13.81 -16.66 -3.64
C VAL A 482 -14.85 -17.76 -3.79
N PHE A 483 -14.52 -19.01 -3.43
CA PHE A 483 -15.37 -20.17 -3.73
C PHE A 483 -16.01 -20.83 -2.50
N GLY A 484 -15.70 -20.36 -1.30
CA GLY A 484 -16.25 -20.88 -0.03
C GLY A 484 -15.68 -22.23 0.42
N ALA A 485 -14.60 -22.69 -0.22
CA ALA A 485 -13.89 -23.91 0.17
C ALA A 485 -12.47 -23.94 -0.44
N ASP A 486 -11.46 -24.21 0.39
CA ASP A 486 -10.12 -24.57 -0.06
C ASP A 486 -10.08 -26.02 -0.61
N THR A 487 -10.21 -26.18 -1.93
CA THR A 487 -10.16 -27.47 -2.63
C THR A 487 -9.17 -27.41 -3.80
N PRO A 488 -8.59 -28.56 -4.24
CA PRO A 488 -7.68 -28.58 -5.39
C PRO A 488 -8.28 -27.92 -6.65
N ASP A 489 -9.54 -28.22 -6.97
CA ASP A 489 -10.25 -27.64 -8.12
C ASP A 489 -10.41 -26.12 -8.01
N ASN A 490 -10.59 -25.59 -6.80
CA ASN A 490 -10.69 -24.14 -6.57
C ASN A 490 -9.33 -23.46 -6.61
N ARG A 491 -8.30 -24.08 -6.03
CA ARG A 491 -6.91 -23.61 -6.13
C ARG A 491 -6.46 -23.51 -7.59
N ASP A 492 -6.76 -24.51 -8.41
CA ASP A 492 -6.33 -24.53 -9.82
C ASP A 492 -6.95 -23.42 -10.68
N LYS A 493 -8.08 -22.83 -10.24
CA LYS A 493 -8.70 -21.67 -10.91
C LYS A 493 -8.02 -20.33 -10.60
N LEU A 494 -7.22 -20.25 -9.53
CA LEU A 494 -6.61 -19.00 -9.04
C LEU A 494 -5.08 -19.04 -9.02
N ARG A 495 -4.48 -20.24 -8.97
CA ARG A 495 -3.02 -20.45 -8.86
C ARG A 495 -2.23 -19.59 -9.85
N TYR A 496 -2.72 -19.53 -11.09
CA TYR A 496 -2.10 -18.77 -12.17
C TYR A 496 -2.97 -17.57 -12.51
N GLY A 497 -2.40 -16.38 -12.32
CA GLY A 497 -3.04 -15.11 -12.59
C GLY A 497 -2.32 -14.32 -13.68
N SER A 498 -2.65 -13.05 -13.74
CA SER A 498 -1.97 -12.09 -14.61
C SER A 498 -1.86 -10.72 -13.96
N ALA A 499 -0.80 -9.98 -14.26
CA ALA A 499 -0.76 -8.53 -14.12
C ALA A 499 -1.31 -7.91 -15.42
N VAL A 500 -2.19 -6.90 -15.34
CA VAL A 500 -2.78 -6.25 -16.51
C VAL A 500 -2.53 -4.74 -16.59
N ILE A 501 -2.45 -4.22 -17.81
CA ILE A 501 -2.79 -2.81 -18.10
C ILE A 501 -4.14 -2.81 -18.81
N THR A 502 -5.08 -2.02 -18.31
CA THR A 502 -6.45 -1.95 -18.84
C THR A 502 -6.92 -0.51 -19.07
N HIS A 503 -7.88 -0.36 -19.98
CA HIS A 503 -8.67 0.85 -20.15
C HIS A 503 -10.15 0.48 -20.04
N MET A 504 -10.89 1.20 -19.21
CA MET A 504 -12.29 0.92 -18.93
C MET A 504 -13.11 2.22 -18.92
N PRO A 505 -13.97 2.45 -19.92
CA PRO A 505 -14.99 3.49 -19.83
C PRO A 505 -15.97 3.16 -18.69
N LYS A 506 -16.34 4.17 -17.88
CA LYS A 506 -17.30 3.99 -16.77
C LYS A 506 -18.14 5.26 -16.60
N GLY A 507 -19.46 5.13 -16.71
CA GLY A 507 -20.38 6.26 -16.74
C GLY A 507 -20.01 7.28 -17.81
N GLN A 508 -19.80 8.53 -17.40
CA GLN A 508 -19.32 9.61 -18.27
C GLN A 508 -17.78 9.75 -18.27
N GLY A 509 -17.10 8.99 -17.41
CA GLY A 509 -15.66 9.00 -17.22
C GLY A 509 -14.98 7.74 -17.75
N GLU A 510 -13.75 7.53 -17.28
CA GLU A 510 -12.92 6.40 -17.68
C GLU A 510 -11.84 6.10 -16.65
N VAL A 511 -11.37 4.85 -16.67
CA VAL A 511 -10.32 4.33 -15.82
C VAL A 511 -9.17 3.81 -16.68
N PHE A 512 -7.95 4.24 -16.36
CA PHE A 512 -6.73 3.60 -16.85
C PHE A 512 -6.06 2.90 -15.67
N CYS A 513 -5.87 1.59 -15.76
CA CYS A 513 -5.22 0.80 -14.73
C CYS A 513 -3.91 0.22 -15.26
N ALA A 514 -2.83 0.42 -14.53
CA ALA A 514 -1.60 -0.33 -14.65
C ALA A 514 -1.37 -1.10 -13.34
N GLY A 515 -1.85 -2.35 -13.31
CA GLY A 515 -1.97 -3.19 -12.11
C GLY A 515 -0.63 -3.69 -11.57
N THR A 516 0.15 -2.82 -10.93
CA THR A 516 1.42 -3.16 -10.28
C THR A 516 1.83 -2.17 -9.20
N THR A 517 2.52 -2.66 -8.17
CA THR A 517 3.07 -1.82 -7.10
C THR A 517 4.35 -1.06 -7.47
N GLU A 518 4.99 -1.36 -8.61
CA GLU A 518 6.30 -0.78 -8.99
C GLU A 518 6.22 0.34 -10.05
N TRP A 519 5.02 0.76 -10.47
CA TRP A 519 4.89 1.88 -11.42
C TRP A 519 5.53 3.16 -10.87
N CYS A 520 5.33 3.44 -9.58
CA CYS A 520 5.93 4.58 -8.89
C CYS A 520 7.47 4.54 -8.89
N TYR A 521 8.06 3.35 -8.79
CA TYR A 521 9.51 3.19 -8.81
C TYR A 521 10.08 3.39 -10.21
N ALA A 522 9.39 2.92 -11.25
CA ALA A 522 9.76 3.20 -12.64
C ALA A 522 9.71 4.71 -12.95
N LEU A 523 8.75 5.46 -12.39
CA LEU A 523 8.72 6.92 -12.48
C LEU A 523 9.91 7.56 -11.75
N ALA A 524 10.16 7.18 -10.50
CA ALA A 524 11.27 7.73 -9.72
C ALA A 524 12.66 7.45 -10.31
N THR A 525 12.80 6.41 -11.12
CA THR A 525 14.05 6.04 -11.81
C THR A 525 14.15 6.58 -13.24
N GLY A 526 13.14 7.34 -13.70
CA GLY A 526 13.14 7.99 -15.01
C GLY A 526 12.96 7.02 -16.18
N HIS A 527 12.21 5.92 -16.00
CA HIS A 527 12.00 4.94 -17.04
C HIS A 527 11.20 5.52 -18.21
N THR A 528 11.87 5.73 -19.34
CA THR A 528 11.37 6.56 -20.45
C THR A 528 9.98 6.17 -20.95
N GLN A 529 9.74 4.88 -21.19
CA GLN A 529 8.43 4.43 -21.73
C GLN A 529 7.31 4.61 -20.70
N VAL A 530 7.59 4.34 -19.43
CA VAL A 530 6.61 4.46 -18.34
C VAL A 530 6.25 5.92 -18.11
N GLU A 531 7.23 6.82 -18.14
CA GLU A 531 6.95 8.25 -18.05
C GLU A 531 6.14 8.76 -19.25
N ILE A 532 6.46 8.36 -20.48
CA ILE A 532 5.68 8.75 -21.67
C ILE A 532 4.23 8.29 -21.53
N ILE A 533 4.01 7.05 -21.11
CA ILE A 533 2.65 6.51 -20.90
C ILE A 533 1.92 7.28 -19.81
N THR A 534 2.59 7.57 -18.69
CA THR A 534 2.01 8.34 -17.59
C THR A 534 1.65 9.75 -18.03
N ARG A 535 2.54 10.44 -18.77
CA ARG A 535 2.26 11.76 -19.36
C ARG A 535 1.08 11.69 -20.33
N ASN A 536 0.98 10.65 -21.17
CA ASN A 536 -0.14 10.48 -22.08
C ASN A 536 -1.46 10.35 -21.32
N VAL A 537 -1.51 9.52 -20.27
CA VAL A 537 -2.69 9.31 -19.41
C VAL A 537 -3.10 10.61 -18.74
N LEU A 538 -2.19 11.30 -18.06
CA LEU A 538 -2.50 12.55 -17.37
C LEU A 538 -2.92 13.66 -18.36
N ASN A 539 -2.22 13.81 -19.48
CA ASN A 539 -2.58 14.79 -20.50
C ASN A 539 -3.87 14.45 -21.23
N HIS A 540 -4.27 13.19 -21.31
CA HIS A 540 -5.61 12.82 -21.79
C HIS A 540 -6.64 13.20 -20.74
N PHE A 541 -6.36 12.90 -19.46
CA PHE A 541 -7.33 13.04 -18.39
C PHE A 541 -7.59 14.49 -17.97
N LEU A 542 -6.63 15.38 -18.14
CA LEU A 542 -6.75 16.79 -17.79
C LEU A 542 -7.27 17.69 -18.93
N ARG A 543 -7.60 17.13 -20.10
CA ARG A 543 -8.21 17.86 -21.22
C ARG A 543 -9.64 18.27 -21.00
#